data_AF-A0A3E0VW65-F1
#
_entry.id   AF-A0A3E0VW65-F1
#
_cell.length_a   1.000
_cell.length_b   1.000
_cell.length_c   1.000
_cell.angle_alpha   90.00
_cell.angle_beta   90.00
_cell.angle_gamma   90.00
#
_symmetry.space_group_name_H-M   'P 1'
#
loop_
_entity.id
_entity.type
_entity.pdbx_description
1 polymer ?
#
loop_
_entity_poly.entity_id
_entity_poly.type
_entity_poly.pdbx_seq_one_letter_code
_entity_poly.pdbx_strand_id
1 'polypeptide(L)'
;MRNVLAVIPKGSQDMVASIIRTIFAQPDREHIEKQFREVTTMLTRSHPKVAAMLIDAQPDLLAFAAFPRRHWRQIWSTHPLERVNKER
;
A
#
# COMPACT_ATOMS: atom_id res chain seq x y z
N MET A 1 -11.09 -6.64 -0.21
CA MET A 1 -10.57 -5.26 -0.17
C MET A 1 -10.95 -4.48 -1.42
N ARG A 2 -11.96 -3.61 -1.33
CA ARG A 2 -12.53 -2.92 -2.50
C ARG A 2 -11.83 -1.58 -2.70
N ASN A 3 -10.87 -1.56 -3.63
CA ASN A 3 -10.19 -0.39 -4.21
C ASN A 3 -9.95 0.82 -3.27
N VAL A 4 -8.89 0.74 -2.44
CA VAL A 4 -8.34 1.92 -1.74
C VAL A 4 -8.01 3.08 -2.71
N LEU A 5 -7.71 2.76 -3.97
CA LEU A 5 -7.46 3.75 -5.02
C LEU A 5 -8.73 4.43 -5.55
N ALA A 6 -9.90 3.80 -5.46
CA ALA A 6 -11.15 4.36 -5.99
C ALA A 6 -11.67 5.55 -5.16
N VAL A 7 -11.22 5.69 -3.91
CA VAL A 7 -11.56 6.84 -3.06
C VAL A 7 -10.58 8.02 -3.19
N ILE A 8 -9.48 7.84 -3.94
CA ILE A 8 -8.44 8.85 -4.10
C ILE A 8 -8.78 9.71 -5.32
N PRO A 9 -8.66 11.05 -5.23
CA PRO A 9 -8.77 11.92 -6.40
C PRO A 9 -7.82 11.48 -7.52
N LYS A 10 -8.29 11.43 -8.78
CA LYS A 10 -7.48 10.97 -9.93
C LYS A 10 -6.12 11.67 -10.05
N GLY A 11 -6.05 12.97 -9.71
CA GLY A 11 -4.80 13.74 -9.73
C GLY A 11 -3.76 13.32 -8.69
N SER A 12 -4.17 12.65 -7.60
CA SER A 12 -3.29 12.20 -6.51
C SER A 12 -3.11 10.69 -6.46
N GLN A 13 -3.85 9.92 -7.28
CA GLN A 13 -3.79 8.46 -7.32
C GLN A 13 -2.38 7.94 -7.59
N ASP A 14 -1.69 8.54 -8.56
CA ASP A 14 -0.33 8.13 -8.97
C ASP A 14 0.68 8.30 -7.83
N MET A 15 0.70 9.50 -7.24
CA MET A 15 1.56 9.83 -6.11
C MET A 15 1.28 8.92 -4.91
N VAL A 16 0.01 8.75 -4.53
CA VAL A 16 -0.36 7.93 -3.37
C VAL A 16 -0.05 6.45 -3.62
N ALA A 17 -0.29 5.95 -4.83
CA ALA A 17 0.10 4.59 -5.20
C ALA A 17 1.62 4.38 -5.12
N SER A 18 2.41 5.36 -5.55
CA SER A 18 3.88 5.32 -5.45
C SER A 18 4.34 5.28 -3.99
N ILE A 19 3.77 6.13 -3.13
CA ILE A 19 4.04 6.14 -1.68
C ILE A 19 3.66 4.79 -1.03
N ILE A 20 2.48 4.25 -1.35
CA ILE A 20 2.05 2.95 -0.83
C ILE A 20 3.03 1.84 -1.29
N ARG A 21 3.57 1.93 -2.50
CA ARG A 21 4.54 0.97 -3.05
C ARG A 21 5.86 0.95 -2.27
N THR A 22 6.29 2.07 -1.69
CA THR A 22 7.53 2.11 -0.88
C THR A 22 7.43 1.32 0.41
N ILE A 23 6.22 1.14 0.96
CA ILE A 23 5.96 0.28 2.13
C ILE A 23 6.35 -1.16 1.82
N PHE A 24 6.02 -1.64 0.62
CA PHE A 24 6.28 -3.03 0.20
C PHE A 24 7.67 -3.25 -0.39
N ALA A 25 8.38 -2.16 -0.69
CA ALA A 25 9.78 -2.22 -1.12
C ALA A 25 10.76 -2.49 0.05
N GLN A 26 10.27 -2.48 1.29
CA GLN A 26 11.08 -2.68 2.48
C GLN A 26 11.60 -4.12 2.61
N PRO A 27 12.79 -4.31 3.22
CA PRO A 27 13.46 -5.60 3.26
C PRO A 27 12.74 -6.62 4.18
N ASP A 28 12.08 -6.20 5.24
CA ASP A 28 11.53 -7.12 6.23
C ASP A 28 10.31 -6.53 6.92
N ARG A 29 9.60 -7.38 7.67
CA ARG A 29 8.34 -7.03 8.30
C ARG A 29 8.46 -5.81 9.22
N GLU A 30 9.54 -5.69 9.97
CA GLU A 30 9.74 -4.57 10.88
C GLU A 30 9.86 -3.24 10.11
N HIS A 31 10.63 -3.23 9.03
CA HIS A 31 10.73 -2.08 8.14
C HIS A 31 9.40 -1.77 7.42
N ILE A 32 8.66 -2.80 6.99
CA ILE A 32 7.32 -2.64 6.40
C ILE A 32 6.39 -1.95 7.42
N GLU A 33 6.33 -2.44 8.66
CA GLU A 33 5.48 -1.90 9.72
C GLU A 33 5.86 -0.46 10.10
N LYS A 34 7.17 -0.16 10.13
CA LYS A 34 7.67 1.19 10.35
C LYS A 34 7.27 2.12 9.22
N GLN A 35 7.56 1.74 7.98
CA GLN A 35 7.26 2.56 6.80
C GLN A 35 5.75 2.78 6.64
N PHE A 36 4.95 1.75 6.93
CA PHE A 36 3.49 1.83 6.95
C PHE A 36 3.00 2.89 7.94
N ARG A 37 3.53 2.91 9.17
CA ARG A 37 3.18 3.93 10.18
C ARG A 37 3.53 5.34 9.70
N GLU A 38 4.71 5.54 9.12
CA GLU A 38 5.15 6.84 8.62
C GLU A 38 4.24 7.33 7.47
N VAL A 39 3.98 6.48 6.48
CA VAL A 39 3.11 6.80 5.34
C VAL A 39 1.69 7.11 5.83
N THR A 40 1.16 6.30 6.73
CA THR A 40 -0.19 6.51 7.27
C THR A 40 -0.27 7.81 8.06
N THR A 41 0.74 8.15 8.85
CA THR A 41 0.81 9.42 9.58
C THR A 41 0.82 10.62 8.63
N MET A 42 1.59 10.53 7.54
CA MET A 42 1.62 11.56 6.50
C MET A 42 0.26 11.69 5.79
N LEU A 43 -0.34 10.55 5.41
CA LEU A 43 -1.64 10.52 4.74
C LEU A 43 -2.77 10.96 5.68
N THR A 44 -2.68 10.78 6.99
CA THR A 44 -3.69 11.29 7.92
C THR A 44 -3.81 12.82 7.84
N ARG A 45 -2.70 13.52 7.57
CA ARG A 45 -2.70 14.98 7.43
C ARG A 45 -3.23 15.46 6.08
N SER A 46 -2.89 14.77 5.00
CA SER A 46 -3.24 15.20 3.63
C SER A 46 -4.53 14.55 3.12
N HIS A 47 -4.70 13.25 3.34
CA HIS A 47 -5.78 12.39 2.84
C HIS A 47 -6.32 11.44 3.94
N PRO A 48 -7.00 11.98 4.98
CA PRO A 48 -7.40 11.22 6.17
C PRO A 48 -8.26 9.99 5.86
N LYS A 49 -9.12 10.06 4.84
CA LYS A 49 -9.94 8.92 4.40
C LYS A 49 -9.10 7.76 3.87
N VAL A 50 -8.01 8.05 3.16
CA VAL A 50 -7.10 7.04 2.63
C VAL A 50 -6.30 6.40 3.76
N ALA A 51 -5.82 7.22 4.70
CA ALA A 51 -5.13 6.73 5.88
C ALA A 51 -6.02 5.77 6.70
N ALA A 52 -7.28 6.15 6.96
CA ALA A 52 -8.23 5.28 7.66
C ALA A 52 -8.45 3.94 6.94
N MET A 53 -8.58 3.96 5.61
CA MET A 53 -8.72 2.73 4.83
C MET A 53 -7.45 1.86 4.84
N LEU A 54 -6.27 2.48 4.82
CA LEU A 54 -5.01 1.75 4.94
C LEU A 54 -4.90 1.09 6.33
N ILE A 55 -5.23 1.82 7.40
CA ILE A 55 -5.22 1.30 8.78
C ILE A 55 -6.17 0.11 8.92
N ASP A 56 -7.40 0.23 8.43
CA ASP A 56 -8.37 -0.86 8.45
C ASP A 56 -7.89 -2.08 7.65
N ALA A 57 -7.20 -1.83 6.53
CA ALA A 57 -6.59 -2.86 5.70
C ALA A 57 -5.25 -3.39 6.25
N GLN A 58 -4.66 -2.79 7.28
CA GLN A 58 -3.34 -3.14 7.81
C GLN A 58 -3.17 -4.64 8.10
N PRO A 59 -4.07 -5.34 8.83
CA PRO A 59 -3.85 -6.74 9.18
C PRO A 59 -3.75 -7.66 7.95
N ASP A 60 -4.50 -7.38 6.89
CA ASP A 60 -4.51 -8.16 5.66
C ASP A 60 -3.40 -7.71 4.70
N LEU A 61 -3.09 -6.40 4.67
CA LEU A 61 -1.90 -5.86 4.01
C LEU A 61 -0.59 -6.35 4.62
N LEU A 62 -0.54 -6.71 5.90
CA LEU A 62 0.65 -7.27 6.54
C LEU A 62 0.62 -8.80 6.62
N ALA A 63 -0.51 -9.44 6.29
CA ALA A 63 -0.63 -10.90 6.31
C ALA A 63 0.37 -11.57 5.34
N PHE A 64 0.71 -10.92 4.22
CA PHE A 64 1.73 -11.45 3.31
C PHE A 64 3.12 -11.55 3.97
N ALA A 65 3.41 -10.70 4.96
CA ALA A 65 4.69 -10.71 5.67
C ALA A 65 4.84 -11.92 6.59
N ALA A 66 3.77 -12.71 6.80
CA ALA A 66 3.84 -14.03 7.43
C ALA A 66 4.38 -15.12 6.48
N PHE A 67 4.39 -14.89 5.17
CA PHE A 67 4.94 -15.82 4.18
C PHE A 67 6.44 -15.60 3.96
N PRO A 68 7.18 -16.60 3.45
CA PRO A 68 8.59 -16.40 3.08
C PRO A 68 8.74 -15.33 2.00
N ARG A 69 9.77 -14.47 2.12
CA ARG A 69 10.06 -13.35 1.20
C ARG A 69 10.02 -13.72 -0.29
N ARG A 70 10.38 -14.95 -0.64
CA ARG A 70 10.34 -15.47 -2.02
C ARG A 70 8.93 -15.37 -2.64
N HIS A 71 7.88 -15.47 -1.83
CA HIS A 71 6.49 -15.41 -2.28
C HIS A 71 5.94 -13.98 -2.33
N TRP A 72 6.56 -13.01 -1.66
CA TRP A 72 6.06 -11.63 -1.58
C TRP A 72 5.92 -11.00 -2.96
N ARG A 73 6.92 -11.21 -3.84
CA ARG A 73 6.92 -10.65 -5.20
C ARG A 73 5.78 -11.23 -6.05
N GLN A 74 5.43 -12.51 -5.89
CA GLN A 74 4.29 -13.12 -6.59
C GLN A 74 2.95 -12.61 -6.06
N ILE A 75 2.79 -12.54 -4.73
CA ILE A 75 1.57 -12.04 -4.08
C ILE A 75 1.31 -10.59 -4.54
N TRP A 76 2.33 -9.74 -4.53
CA TRP A 76 2.21 -8.33 -4.92
C TRP A 76 2.12 -8.09 -6.42
N SER A 77 2.70 -8.93 -7.27
CA SER A 77 2.59 -8.73 -8.73
C SER A 77 1.17 -9.01 -9.26
N THR A 78 0.35 -9.70 -8.47
CA THR A 78 -1.09 -9.88 -8.76
C THR A 78 -1.97 -8.78 -8.17
N HIS A 79 -1.40 -7.84 -7.40
CA HIS A 79 -2.18 -6.73 -6.86
C HIS A 79 -2.54 -5.71 -7.96
N PRO A 80 -3.78 -5.20 -7.96
CA PRO A 80 -4.31 -4.31 -9.00
C PRO A 80 -3.56 -2.99 -9.15
N LEU A 81 -2.70 -2.64 -8.17
CA LEU A 81 -1.80 -1.49 -8.21
C LEU A 81 -0.83 -1.52 -9.40
N GLU A 82 -0.36 -2.70 -9.82
CA GLU A 82 0.51 -2.83 -11.01
C GLU A 82 -0.27 -2.73 -12.31
N ARG A 83 -1.52 -3.20 -12.33
CA ARG A 83 -2.35 -3.24 -13.55
C ARG A 83 -2.76 -1.84 -13.99
N VAL A 84 -3.09 -0.95 -13.04
CA VAL A 84 -3.46 0.44 -13.33
C VAL A 84 -2.29 1.26 -13.92
N ASN A 85 -1.04 0.92 -13.61
CA ASN A 85 0.12 1.65 -14.12
C ASN A 85 0.60 1.21 -15.51
N LYS A 86 0.03 0.12 -16.06
CA LYS A 86 0.35 -0.39 -17.40
C LYS A 86 -0.63 0.06 -18.49
N GLU A 87 -1.70 0.74 -18.13
CA GLU A 87 -2.76 1.18 -19.05
C GLU A 87 -2.75 2.70 -19.28
N ARG A 88 -1.58 3.34 -19.25
CA ARG A 88 -1.41 4.74 -19.71
C ARG A 88 -0.90 4.80 -21.14
#